data_AF-A0A8J2W249-F1
#
_entry.id   AF-A0A8J2W249-F1
#
_cell.length_a   1.000
_cell.length_b   1.000
_cell.length_c   1.000
_cell.angle_alpha   90.00
_cell.angle_beta   90.00
_cell.angle_gamma   90.00
#
_symmetry.space_group_name_H-M   'P 1'
#
loop_
_entity.id
_entity.type
_entity.pdbx_description
1 polymer ?
#
loop_
_entity_poly.entity_id
_entity_poly.type
_entity_poly.pdbx_seq_one_letter_code
_entity_poly.pdbx_strand_id
1 'polypeptide(L)'
;MIGYSILYGTEESSWQNQTSLHTEIYFQGLSKYSNYTIKVAGFSNYGAGPFSFPIVCTTLQDVPDPPSDIKVLILSSTSLPGPPLTSRVDPSRTTAEIKELTSGRSYEVWVTGSTAAGEGAPSRRASHTPANRVVAGVASLGGTISVGVSSSLLLVCQCVGVPPPRTVWYHKHNIITHHPRFTRNHDDSLLINNIDQSLSGNYTCLAKNLYGSDSVEYTVVVLPLPEAPTLRATPYKDSILVEWEQPYYSISNRSSNQKITYSLTWKEASGPWQEVWSPNKVPNKLSNLSGVQNMR
;
A
#
# COMPACT_ATOMS: atom_id res chain seq x y z
N MET A 1 9.59 -44.81 -15.24
CA MET A 1 10.43 -43.68 -14.79
C MET A 1 9.77 -43.09 -13.56
N ILE A 2 10.51 -42.91 -12.47
CA ILE A 2 9.99 -42.33 -11.22
C ILE A 2 10.58 -40.93 -11.11
N GLY A 3 9.75 -39.94 -10.77
CA GLY A 3 10.18 -38.56 -10.58
C GLY A 3 9.19 -37.79 -9.70
N TYR A 4 9.39 -36.49 -9.60
CA TYR A 4 8.57 -35.57 -8.82
C TYR A 4 8.01 -34.48 -9.74
N SER A 5 6.72 -34.20 -9.62
CA SER A 5 6.04 -33.05 -10.22
C SER A 5 5.76 -32.03 -9.13
N ILE A 6 6.24 -30.82 -9.33
CA ILE A 6 6.12 -29.72 -8.39
C ILE A 6 5.24 -28.66 -9.01
N LEU A 7 4.18 -28.29 -8.30
CA LEU A 7 3.33 -27.16 -8.63
C LEU A 7 3.66 -26.00 -7.69
N TYR A 8 3.97 -24.84 -8.25
CA TYR A 8 4.24 -23.63 -7.48
C TYR A 8 3.55 -22.41 -8.09
N GLY A 9 3.12 -21.48 -7.25
CA GLY A 9 2.48 -20.24 -7.71
C GLY A 9 2.22 -19.27 -6.56
N THR A 10 2.07 -17.99 -6.88
CA THR A 10 1.53 -16.98 -5.97
C THR A 10 -0.01 -17.00 -6.02
N GLU A 11 -0.68 -16.41 -5.03
CA GLU A 11 -2.15 -16.31 -5.00
C GLU A 11 -2.73 -15.56 -6.22
N GLU A 12 -1.94 -14.69 -6.85
CA GLU A 12 -2.34 -13.86 -7.99
C GLU A 12 -1.93 -14.47 -9.34
N SER A 13 -1.11 -15.52 -9.35
CA SER A 13 -0.57 -16.13 -10.58
C SER A 13 -1.14 -17.52 -10.85
N SER A 14 -1.18 -17.92 -12.12
CA SER A 14 -1.46 -19.30 -12.47
C SER A 14 -0.36 -20.24 -11.99
N TRP A 15 -0.77 -21.41 -11.51
CA TRP A 15 0.14 -22.47 -11.08
C TRP A 15 1.10 -22.87 -12.19
N GLN A 16 2.40 -22.80 -11.89
CA GLN A 16 3.47 -23.29 -12.73
C GLN A 16 3.78 -24.74 -12.37
N ASN A 17 4.14 -25.55 -13.36
CA ASN A 17 4.51 -26.95 -13.18
C ASN A 17 5.96 -27.17 -13.59
N GLN A 18 6.70 -27.89 -12.75
CA GLN A 18 8.06 -28.31 -13.03
C GLN A 18 8.28 -29.74 -12.57
N THR A 19 8.96 -30.55 -13.37
CA THR A 19 9.28 -31.94 -13.03
C THR A 19 10.77 -32.10 -12.73
N SER A 20 11.11 -32.88 -11.71
CA SER A 20 12.50 -33.23 -11.36
C SER A 20 12.62 -34.74 -11.15
N LEU A 21 13.77 -35.32 -11.51
CA LEU A 21 14.13 -36.69 -11.16
C LEU A 21 14.86 -36.78 -9.81
N HIS A 22 15.23 -35.63 -9.25
CA HIS A 22 15.93 -35.51 -7.98
C HIS A 22 14.99 -35.05 -6.86
N THR A 23 15.36 -35.34 -5.63
CA THR A 23 14.65 -34.92 -4.41
C THR A 23 14.83 -33.43 -4.08
N GLU A 24 15.68 -32.74 -4.84
CA GLU A 24 15.99 -31.32 -4.69
C GLU A 24 15.74 -30.59 -6.00
N ILE A 25 15.24 -29.36 -5.91
CA ILE A 25 14.97 -28.49 -7.06
C ILE A 25 15.16 -27.02 -6.68
N TYR A 26 15.77 -26.27 -7.60
CA TYR A 26 15.97 -24.82 -7.46
C TYR A 26 15.05 -24.09 -8.45
N PHE A 27 14.17 -23.25 -7.92
CA PHE A 27 13.32 -22.38 -8.74
C PHE A 27 14.08 -21.09 -9.06
N GLN A 28 14.16 -20.74 -10.33
CA GLN A 28 14.78 -19.50 -10.81
C GLN A 28 13.71 -18.60 -11.45
N GLY A 29 13.94 -17.29 -11.42
CA GLY A 29 13.02 -16.32 -12.02
C GLY A 29 11.70 -16.12 -11.26
N LEU A 30 11.67 -16.46 -9.97
CA LEU A 30 10.52 -16.16 -9.09
C LEU A 30 10.41 -14.65 -8.83
N SER A 31 9.18 -14.17 -8.68
CA SER A 31 8.90 -12.80 -8.25
C SER A 31 9.48 -12.55 -6.86
N LYS A 32 10.11 -11.40 -6.66
CA LYS A 32 10.82 -11.04 -5.43
C LYS A 32 9.82 -10.60 -4.35
N TYR A 33 10.16 -10.76 -3.08
CA TYR A 33 9.28 -10.45 -1.95
C TYR A 33 7.83 -10.98 -2.10
N SER A 34 7.70 -12.19 -2.64
CA SER A 34 6.41 -12.79 -2.99
C SER A 34 6.21 -14.11 -2.25
N ASN A 35 5.00 -14.34 -1.75
CA ASN A 35 4.62 -15.59 -1.11
C ASN A 35 4.26 -16.62 -2.19
N TYR A 36 5.12 -17.62 -2.34
CA TYR A 36 4.89 -18.76 -3.21
C TYR A 36 4.35 -19.93 -2.40
N THR A 37 3.26 -20.51 -2.91
CA THR A 37 2.74 -21.78 -2.43
C THR A 37 3.28 -22.90 -3.31
N ILE A 38 3.86 -23.94 -2.71
CA ILE A 38 4.51 -25.05 -3.42
C ILE A 38 3.93 -26.37 -2.93
N LYS A 39 3.59 -27.28 -3.84
CA LYS A 39 3.14 -28.65 -3.54
C LYS A 39 3.82 -29.65 -4.48
N VAL A 40 4.16 -30.83 -3.97
CA VAL A 40 4.94 -31.84 -4.71
C VAL A 40 4.20 -33.17 -4.76
N ALA A 41 4.18 -33.83 -5.91
CA ALA A 41 3.67 -35.19 -6.09
C ALA A 41 4.72 -36.08 -6.74
N GLY A 42 4.84 -37.34 -6.31
CA GLY A 42 5.63 -38.33 -7.05
C GLY A 42 4.88 -38.79 -8.30
N PHE A 43 5.56 -38.98 -9.43
CA PHE A 43 5.00 -39.61 -10.62
C PHE A 43 5.77 -40.86 -11.01
N SER A 44 5.07 -41.83 -11.57
CA SER A 44 5.61 -43.06 -12.13
C SER A 44 5.11 -43.26 -13.56
N ASN A 45 5.48 -44.38 -14.19
CA ASN A 45 4.89 -44.81 -15.46
C ASN A 45 3.38 -45.11 -15.38
N TYR A 46 2.80 -45.20 -14.17
CA TYR A 46 1.37 -45.39 -13.95
C TYR A 46 0.62 -44.07 -13.67
N GLY A 47 1.31 -42.93 -13.64
CA GLY A 47 0.71 -41.61 -13.42
C GLY A 47 1.26 -40.88 -12.18
N ALA A 48 0.70 -39.70 -11.90
CA ALA A 48 1.03 -38.88 -10.73
C ALA A 48 0.24 -39.33 -9.50
N GLY A 49 0.93 -39.46 -8.37
CA GLY A 49 0.33 -39.70 -7.06
C GLY A 49 -0.29 -38.43 -6.45
N PRO A 50 -0.82 -38.52 -5.23
CA PRO A 50 -1.38 -37.36 -4.52
C PRO A 50 -0.29 -36.32 -4.20
N PHE A 51 -0.66 -35.04 -4.25
CA PHE A 51 0.21 -33.95 -3.85
C PHE A 51 0.39 -33.90 -2.33
N SER A 52 1.57 -33.44 -1.91
CA SER A 52 1.88 -33.09 -0.53
C SER A 52 1.00 -31.94 -0.04
N PHE A 53 0.99 -31.73 1.28
CA PHE A 53 0.50 -30.48 1.83
C PHE A 53 1.29 -29.30 1.25
N PRO A 54 0.61 -28.18 0.92
CA PRO A 54 1.28 -27.02 0.38
C PRO A 54 2.16 -26.37 1.44
N ILE A 55 3.37 -26.00 1.06
CA ILE A 55 4.25 -25.15 1.86
C ILE A 55 4.20 -23.73 1.29
N VAL A 56 4.24 -22.73 2.17
CA VAL A 56 4.32 -21.33 1.77
C VAL A 56 5.72 -20.84 2.11
N CYS A 57 6.42 -20.30 1.14
CA CYS A 57 7.72 -19.66 1.33
C CYS A 57 7.73 -18.26 0.70
N THR A 58 8.50 -17.37 1.30
CA THR A 58 8.63 -15.98 0.83
C THR A 58 9.99 -15.82 0.17
N THR A 59 10.01 -15.32 -1.06
CA THR A 59 11.26 -14.95 -1.72
C THR A 59 11.87 -13.72 -1.06
N LEU A 60 13.20 -13.63 -1.03
CA LEU A 60 13.90 -12.48 -0.43
C LEU A 60 13.60 -11.20 -1.21
N GLN A 61 13.64 -10.08 -0.50
CA GLN A 61 13.56 -8.75 -1.10
C GLN A 61 14.87 -8.46 -1.83
N ASP A 62 14.77 -7.78 -2.97
CA ASP A 62 15.96 -7.34 -3.70
C ASP A 62 16.47 -5.99 -3.20
N VAL A 63 17.63 -5.61 -3.72
CA VAL A 63 18.10 -4.23 -3.71
C VAL A 63 17.03 -3.35 -4.39
N PRO A 64 16.56 -2.27 -3.74
CA PRO A 64 15.47 -1.46 -4.26
C PRO A 64 15.91 -0.66 -5.49
N ASP A 65 14.98 -0.49 -6.42
CA ASP A 65 15.14 0.40 -7.58
C ASP A 65 15.34 1.86 -7.14
N PRO A 66 16.04 2.69 -7.95
CA PRO A 66 16.27 4.08 -7.59
C PRO A 66 14.94 4.84 -7.51
N PRO A 67 14.75 5.70 -6.49
CA PRO A 67 13.53 6.50 -6.39
C PRO A 67 13.42 7.47 -7.59
N SER A 68 12.27 7.42 -8.28
CA SER A 68 12.02 8.14 -9.54
C SER A 68 11.71 9.63 -9.36
N ASP A 69 11.07 9.99 -8.24
CA ASP A 69 10.46 11.31 -8.07
C ASP A 69 11.00 12.03 -6.84
N ILE A 70 11.98 12.92 -7.09
CA ILE A 70 12.60 13.76 -6.06
C ILE A 70 12.34 15.21 -6.38
N LYS A 71 11.75 15.92 -5.42
CA LYS A 71 11.68 17.38 -5.39
C LYS A 71 12.59 17.88 -4.29
N VAL A 72 13.57 18.70 -4.65
CA VAL A 72 14.44 19.40 -3.68
C VAL A 72 14.05 20.85 -3.69
N LEU A 73 13.82 21.41 -2.50
CA LEU A 73 13.39 22.79 -2.33
C LEU A 73 14.28 23.49 -1.28
N ILE A 74 14.58 24.77 -1.50
CA ILE A 74 15.52 25.53 -0.67
C ILE A 74 14.80 26.05 0.57
N LEU A 75 15.32 25.75 1.77
CA LEU A 75 14.63 26.06 3.02
C LEU A 75 15.20 27.28 3.77
N SER A 76 16.51 27.57 3.69
CA SER A 76 17.18 28.83 4.05
C SER A 76 18.70 28.60 4.22
N SER A 77 19.49 29.66 4.40
CA SER A 77 20.93 29.56 4.70
C SER A 77 21.24 29.76 6.18
N THR A 78 22.11 28.92 6.75
CA THR A 78 22.72 29.14 8.07
C THR A 78 24.19 28.70 8.01
N SER A 79 25.10 29.47 8.60
CA SER A 79 26.55 29.31 8.39
C SER A 79 27.21 28.41 9.43
N LEU A 80 27.60 27.20 9.03
CA LEU A 80 28.74 26.47 9.61
C LEU A 80 29.42 25.62 8.50
N PRO A 81 30.75 25.60 8.40
CA PRO A 81 31.46 24.75 7.44
C PRO A 81 31.64 23.34 8.01
N GLY A 82 30.96 22.35 7.43
CA GLY A 82 31.16 20.93 7.73
C GLY A 82 31.36 20.09 6.47
N PRO A 83 31.98 18.88 6.58
CA PRO A 83 32.07 17.93 5.48
C PRO A 83 30.66 17.48 5.02
N PRO A 84 30.50 16.91 3.80
CA PRO A 84 29.22 16.38 3.35
C PRO A 84 28.73 15.30 4.33
N LEU A 85 27.60 15.56 4.98
CA LEU A 85 27.00 14.67 5.97
C LEU A 85 25.95 13.79 5.30
N THR A 86 26.13 12.47 5.39
CA THR A 86 25.08 11.50 5.06
C THR A 86 24.16 11.33 6.26
N SER A 87 22.89 11.70 6.14
CA SER A 87 21.89 11.51 7.19
C SER A 87 20.95 10.35 6.84
N ARG A 88 20.83 9.35 7.72
CA ARG A 88 19.75 8.34 7.62
C ARG A 88 18.45 8.99 8.06
N VAL A 89 17.44 8.95 7.20
CA VAL A 89 16.10 9.50 7.44
C VAL A 89 15.16 8.35 7.85
N ASP A 90 14.15 8.65 8.65
CA ASP A 90 13.12 7.69 9.06
C ASP A 90 12.44 7.06 7.82
N PRO A 91 12.31 5.72 7.74
CA PRO A 91 11.72 5.03 6.59
C PRO A 91 10.25 5.39 6.31
N SER A 92 9.52 5.92 7.30
CA SER A 92 8.13 6.37 7.13
C SER A 92 8.01 7.78 6.53
N ARG A 93 9.12 8.51 6.41
CA ARG A 93 9.15 9.90 5.92
C ARG A 93 9.68 9.95 4.50
N THR A 94 8.89 10.49 3.58
CA THR A 94 9.29 10.75 2.19
C THR A 94 9.86 12.17 2.00
N THR A 95 10.03 12.93 3.09
CA THR A 95 10.48 14.32 3.08
C THR A 95 11.55 14.55 4.15
N ALA A 96 12.62 15.24 3.76
CA ALA A 96 13.74 15.59 4.63
C ALA A 96 14.16 17.04 4.41
N GLU A 97 14.39 17.76 5.51
CA GLU A 97 14.93 19.11 5.51
C GLU A 97 16.43 19.06 5.80
N ILE A 98 17.24 19.62 4.90
CA ILE A 98 18.68 19.78 5.09
C ILE A 98 18.92 21.19 5.62
N LYS A 99 19.36 21.27 6.88
CA LYS A 99 19.66 22.53 7.58
C LYS A 99 21.13 22.89 7.41
N GLU A 100 21.49 24.12 7.81
CA GLU A 100 22.89 24.58 7.90
C GLU A 100 23.64 24.67 6.56
N LEU A 101 22.90 24.92 5.48
CA LEU A 101 23.50 25.14 4.17
C LEU A 101 24.07 26.56 4.05
N THR A 102 25.27 26.68 3.49
CA THR A 102 25.94 27.96 3.24
C THR A 102 25.32 28.65 2.03
N SER A 103 24.87 29.90 2.19
CA SER A 103 24.34 30.72 1.08
C SER A 103 25.37 30.85 -0.04
N GLY A 104 24.93 30.72 -1.29
CA GLY A 104 25.77 30.90 -2.48
C GLY A 104 26.69 29.71 -2.84
N ARG A 105 26.62 28.59 -2.11
CA ARG A 105 27.28 27.33 -2.49
C ARG A 105 26.27 26.38 -3.13
N SER A 106 26.67 25.68 -4.20
CA SER A 106 25.83 24.65 -4.82
C SER A 106 25.97 23.33 -4.07
N TYR A 107 24.84 22.74 -3.68
CA TYR A 107 24.76 21.44 -3.02
C TYR A 107 24.07 20.44 -3.92
N GLU A 108 24.68 19.27 -4.11
CA GLU A 108 24.07 18.15 -4.79
C GLU A 108 23.46 17.18 -3.78
N VAL A 109 22.19 16.84 -3.97
CA VAL A 109 21.44 15.94 -3.10
C VAL A 109 20.91 14.77 -3.92
N TRP A 110 21.07 13.57 -3.38
CA TRP A 110 20.50 12.32 -3.90
C TRP A 110 20.08 11.45 -2.73
N VAL A 111 19.22 10.47 -2.99
CA VAL A 111 18.78 9.49 -1.99
C VAL A 111 18.92 8.08 -2.54
N THR A 112 19.17 7.13 -1.65
CA THR A 112 19.26 5.69 -1.94
C THR A 112 18.25 4.95 -1.06
N GLY A 113 17.62 3.90 -1.59
CA GLY A 113 16.85 2.97 -0.79
C GLY A 113 17.76 1.91 -0.17
N SER A 114 17.48 1.44 1.04
CA SER A 114 18.20 0.32 1.64
C SER A 114 17.24 -0.77 2.10
N THR A 115 17.48 -2.02 1.73
CA THR A 115 16.76 -3.20 2.22
C THR A 115 17.69 -4.11 3.00
N ALA A 116 17.17 -5.20 3.57
CA ALA A 116 17.99 -6.23 4.24
C ALA A 116 19.02 -6.89 3.30
N ALA A 117 18.84 -6.79 1.99
CA ALA A 117 19.77 -7.29 0.98
C ALA A 117 20.94 -6.32 0.68
N GLY A 118 20.79 -5.02 0.96
CA GLY A 118 21.81 -4.01 0.71
C GLY A 118 21.28 -2.62 0.37
N GLU A 119 22.19 -1.69 0.04
CA GLU A 119 21.86 -0.35 -0.44
C GLU A 119 21.67 -0.35 -1.97
N GLY A 120 20.60 0.30 -2.43
CA GLY A 120 20.24 0.43 -3.83
C GLY A 120 20.88 1.59 -4.56
N ALA A 121 20.58 1.66 -5.86
CA ALA A 121 21.17 2.68 -6.74
C ALA A 121 20.75 4.10 -6.30
N PRO A 122 21.65 5.09 -6.42
CA PRO A 122 21.30 6.47 -6.13
C PRO A 122 20.31 7.01 -7.15
N SER A 123 19.43 7.88 -6.67
CA SER A 123 18.55 8.68 -7.52
C SER A 123 19.31 9.67 -8.40
N ARG A 124 18.57 10.42 -9.23
CA ARG A 124 19.10 11.65 -9.86
C ARG A 124 19.66 12.59 -8.79
N ARG A 125 20.82 13.20 -9.07
CA ARG A 125 21.36 14.29 -8.25
C ARG A 125 20.60 15.57 -8.57
N ALA A 126 20.07 16.22 -7.54
CA ALA A 126 19.50 17.55 -7.64
C ALA A 126 20.53 18.55 -7.11
N SER A 127 20.91 19.53 -7.93
CA SER A 127 21.86 20.58 -7.55
C SER A 127 21.11 21.88 -7.21
N HIS A 128 21.30 22.40 -6.00
CA HIS A 128 20.62 23.62 -5.53
C HIS A 128 21.58 24.54 -4.77
N THR A 129 21.45 25.84 -5.03
CA THR A 129 22.21 26.90 -4.33
C THR A 129 21.29 27.66 -3.38
N PRO A 130 21.47 27.60 -2.05
CA PRO A 130 20.66 28.34 -1.09
C PRO A 130 20.77 29.84 -1.31
N ALA A 131 19.63 30.53 -1.29
CA ALA A 131 19.53 31.97 -1.52
C ALA A 131 18.56 32.62 -0.52
N ASN A 132 18.76 33.92 -0.23
CA ASN A 132 17.86 34.72 0.63
C ASN A 132 16.52 35.06 -0.03
N ARG A 133 16.34 34.72 -1.30
CA ARG A 133 15.09 34.89 -2.05
C ARG A 133 14.73 33.53 -2.63
N VAL A 134 13.66 32.95 -2.12
CA VAL A 134 13.20 31.63 -2.54
C VAL A 134 11.76 31.78 -2.98
N VAL A 135 11.48 31.46 -4.25
CA VAL A 135 10.12 31.39 -4.79
C VAL A 135 9.31 30.35 -4.00
N ALA A 136 8.00 30.54 -3.89
CA ALA A 136 7.16 29.54 -3.27
C ALA A 136 7.29 28.20 -4.02
N GLY A 137 7.51 27.11 -3.30
CA GLY A 137 7.65 25.76 -3.84
C GLY A 137 6.86 24.75 -3.00
N VAL A 138 6.30 23.73 -3.64
CA VAL A 138 5.55 22.65 -2.98
C VAL A 138 6.33 21.34 -3.05
N ALA A 139 6.80 20.87 -1.88
CA ALA A 139 7.62 19.67 -1.75
C ALA A 139 6.81 18.39 -1.99
N SER A 140 5.51 18.44 -1.68
CA SER A 140 4.60 17.32 -1.87
C SER A 140 4.58 16.85 -3.34
N LEU A 141 4.59 15.52 -3.52
CA LEU A 141 4.58 14.89 -4.84
C LEU A 141 3.17 14.77 -5.46
N GLY A 142 2.12 14.87 -4.64
CA GLY A 142 0.74 14.72 -5.12
C GLY A 142 0.39 13.27 -5.43
N GLY A 143 -0.47 13.07 -6.43
CA GLY A 143 -0.78 11.77 -7.01
C GLY A 143 -2.19 11.25 -6.72
N THR A 144 -2.46 10.01 -7.13
CA THR A 144 -3.78 9.39 -6.96
C THR A 144 -3.88 8.72 -5.59
N ILE A 145 -4.93 9.06 -4.84
CA ILE A 145 -5.20 8.46 -3.53
C ILE A 145 -6.59 7.84 -3.54
N SER A 146 -6.67 6.56 -3.16
CA SER A 146 -7.92 5.82 -3.03
C SER A 146 -8.27 5.63 -1.56
N VAL A 147 -9.51 5.94 -1.16
CA VAL A 147 -9.92 5.92 0.25
C VAL A 147 -11.38 5.47 0.38
N GLY A 148 -11.70 4.69 1.42
CA GLY A 148 -13.07 4.18 1.61
C GLY A 148 -14.04 5.25 2.08
N VAL A 149 -15.32 5.15 1.71
CA VAL A 149 -16.39 6.01 2.26
C VAL A 149 -16.36 5.99 3.79
N SER A 150 -16.72 7.12 4.42
CA SER A 150 -16.78 7.37 5.86
C SER A 150 -15.45 7.40 6.62
N SER A 151 -14.32 7.19 5.92
CA SER A 151 -13.00 7.37 6.52
C SER A 151 -12.52 8.83 6.45
N SER A 152 -11.40 9.12 7.14
CA SER A 152 -10.72 10.42 7.07
C SER A 152 -9.49 10.34 6.18
N LEU A 153 -9.25 11.38 5.38
CA LEU A 153 -8.14 11.48 4.44
C LEU A 153 -7.30 12.73 4.74
N LEU A 154 -5.97 12.57 4.83
CA LEU A 154 -5.02 13.67 4.98
C LEU A 154 -4.25 13.89 3.67
N LEU A 155 -4.40 15.07 3.08
CA LEU A 155 -3.62 15.51 1.92
C LEU A 155 -2.49 16.44 2.38
N VAL A 156 -1.25 15.99 2.21
CA VAL A 156 -0.07 16.70 2.73
C VAL A 156 0.31 17.86 1.81
N CYS A 157 0.46 19.08 2.33
CA CYS A 157 0.95 20.20 1.52
C CYS A 157 2.14 20.90 2.18
N GLN A 158 3.31 20.28 2.05
CA GLN A 158 4.55 20.88 2.53
C GLN A 158 5.05 21.93 1.54
N CYS A 159 5.12 23.17 1.99
CA CYS A 159 5.52 24.30 1.17
C CYS A 159 6.77 24.94 1.72
N VAL A 160 7.60 25.48 0.83
CA VAL A 160 8.77 26.28 1.18
C VAL A 160 8.70 27.62 0.48
N GLY A 161 9.43 28.59 0.99
CA GLY A 161 9.59 29.89 0.35
C GLY A 161 10.10 30.90 1.35
N VAL A 162 10.84 31.89 0.86
CA VAL A 162 11.35 32.99 1.68
C VAL A 162 10.95 34.30 0.98
N PRO A 163 10.00 35.08 1.53
CA PRO A 163 9.21 34.83 2.75
C PRO A 163 8.26 33.62 2.69
N PRO A 164 7.78 33.13 3.85
CA PRO A 164 6.89 31.98 3.95
C PRO A 164 5.66 32.13 3.04
N PRO A 165 5.33 31.11 2.22
CA PRO A 165 4.21 31.18 1.30
C PRO A 165 2.88 31.11 2.05
N ARG A 166 1.85 31.73 1.46
CA ARG A 166 0.45 31.49 1.85
C ARG A 166 -0.10 30.40 0.96
N THR A 167 -0.70 29.36 1.56
CA THR A 167 -1.33 28.29 0.79
C THR A 167 -2.85 28.45 0.68
N VAL A 168 -3.43 27.97 -0.42
CA VAL A 168 -4.88 27.89 -0.67
C VAL A 168 -5.18 26.52 -1.27
N TRP A 169 -6.21 25.86 -0.74
CA TRP A 169 -6.68 24.58 -1.25
C TRP A 169 -7.89 24.75 -2.17
N TYR A 170 -7.92 23.96 -3.23
CA TYR A 170 -9.01 23.90 -4.20
C TYR A 170 -9.54 22.47 -4.31
N HIS A 171 -10.84 22.32 -4.52
CA HIS A 171 -11.50 21.08 -4.91
C HIS A 171 -12.28 21.32 -6.19
N LYS A 172 -11.96 20.58 -7.27
CA LYS A 172 -12.57 20.75 -8.60
C LYS A 172 -12.58 22.23 -9.05
N HIS A 173 -11.44 22.92 -8.87
CA HIS A 173 -11.25 24.35 -9.15
C HIS A 173 -11.97 25.35 -8.23
N ASN A 174 -12.75 24.90 -7.25
CA ASN A 174 -13.38 25.77 -6.26
C ASN A 174 -12.50 25.89 -5.02
N ILE A 175 -12.37 27.11 -4.48
CA ILE A 175 -11.62 27.32 -3.23
C ILE A 175 -12.33 26.58 -2.10
N ILE A 176 -11.56 25.79 -1.35
CA ILE A 176 -12.05 25.15 -0.14
C ILE A 176 -12.09 26.22 0.96
N THR A 177 -13.30 26.65 1.30
CA THR A 177 -13.56 27.59 2.39
C THR A 177 -13.81 26.85 3.70
N HIS A 178 -14.07 27.60 4.77
CA HIS A 178 -14.36 27.03 6.08
C HIS A 178 -15.59 26.12 6.03
N HIS A 179 -15.40 24.83 6.33
CA HIS A 179 -16.45 23.81 6.34
C HIS A 179 -16.10 22.76 7.40
N PRO A 180 -17.05 22.24 8.19
CA PRO A 180 -16.74 21.29 9.28
C PRO A 180 -16.04 20.00 8.84
N ARG A 181 -16.21 19.61 7.58
CA ARG A 181 -15.53 18.45 6.97
C ARG A 181 -14.08 18.71 6.55
N PHE A 182 -13.66 19.97 6.43
CA PHE A 182 -12.34 20.36 5.97
C PHE A 182 -11.60 21.09 7.09
N THR A 183 -10.51 20.51 7.57
CA THR A 183 -9.63 21.12 8.57
C THR A 183 -8.27 21.36 7.95
N ARG A 184 -7.79 22.60 8.01
CA ARG A 184 -6.43 22.93 7.61
C ARG A 184 -5.52 22.85 8.82
N ASN A 185 -4.52 21.98 8.74
CA ASN A 185 -3.54 21.79 9.80
C ASN A 185 -2.50 22.93 9.81
N HIS A 186 -1.70 22.99 10.87
CA HIS A 186 -0.63 23.98 11.03
C HIS A 186 0.48 23.84 9.97
N ASP A 187 0.66 22.64 9.42
CA ASP A 187 1.60 22.33 8.33
C ASP A 187 1.00 22.56 6.93
N ASP A 188 -0.12 23.28 6.83
CA ASP A 188 -0.88 23.55 5.60
C ASP A 188 -1.49 22.32 4.92
N SER A 189 -1.39 21.14 5.53
CA SER A 189 -2.05 19.92 5.09
C SER A 189 -3.58 20.01 5.28
N LEU A 190 -4.33 19.38 4.38
CA LEU A 190 -5.80 19.35 4.41
C LEU A 190 -6.29 18.01 4.95
N LEU A 191 -6.94 18.05 6.11
CA LEU A 191 -7.67 16.92 6.67
C LEU A 191 -9.14 16.96 6.21
N ILE A 192 -9.59 15.89 5.58
CA ILE A 192 -10.95 15.69 5.11
C ILE A 192 -11.59 14.60 5.99
N ASN A 193 -12.63 14.93 6.74
CA ASN A 193 -13.31 13.99 7.63
C ASN A 193 -14.61 13.47 7.01
N ASN A 194 -14.92 12.21 7.29
CA ASN A 194 -16.14 11.52 6.83
C ASN A 194 -16.34 11.66 5.30
N ILE A 195 -15.38 11.12 4.54
CA ILE A 195 -15.35 11.29 3.09
C ILE A 195 -16.48 10.51 2.40
N ASP A 196 -17.09 11.09 1.37
CA ASP A 196 -18.18 10.50 0.59
C ASP A 196 -17.90 10.59 -0.92
N GLN A 197 -18.75 9.98 -1.75
CA GLN A 197 -18.54 9.94 -3.20
C GLN A 197 -18.47 11.34 -3.84
N SER A 198 -19.20 12.33 -3.29
CA SER A 198 -19.24 13.70 -3.82
C SER A 198 -17.91 14.43 -3.69
N LEU A 199 -17.12 14.03 -2.68
CA LEU A 199 -15.79 14.55 -2.39
C LEU A 199 -14.69 13.96 -3.27
N SER A 200 -14.99 12.96 -4.11
CA SER A 200 -14.04 12.49 -5.14
C SER A 200 -13.68 13.60 -6.13
N GLY A 201 -12.48 13.55 -6.69
CA GLY A 201 -11.99 14.47 -7.72
C GLY A 201 -10.64 15.09 -7.36
N ASN A 202 -10.28 16.13 -8.10
CA ASN A 202 -8.97 16.74 -7.99
C ASN A 202 -8.93 17.79 -6.87
N TYR A 203 -7.91 17.67 -6.03
CA TYR A 203 -7.57 18.61 -4.98
C TYR A 203 -6.24 19.26 -5.29
N THR A 204 -6.18 20.59 -5.27
CA THR A 204 -4.97 21.34 -5.58
C THR A 204 -4.57 22.19 -4.39
N CYS A 205 -3.33 22.06 -3.93
CA CYS A 205 -2.75 23.01 -2.98
C CYS A 205 -1.86 23.98 -3.74
N LEU A 206 -2.20 25.26 -3.68
CA LEU A 206 -1.45 26.36 -4.29
C LEU A 206 -0.70 27.12 -3.20
N ALA A 207 0.63 27.19 -3.29
CA ALA A 207 1.49 28.00 -2.43
C ALA A 207 1.93 29.25 -3.16
N LYS A 208 1.79 30.43 -2.55
CA LYS A 208 2.17 31.70 -3.15
C LYS A 208 2.93 32.59 -2.18
N ASN A 209 4.03 33.16 -2.65
CA ASN A 209 4.76 34.23 -1.98
C ASN A 209 5.00 35.42 -2.93
N LEU A 210 5.76 36.42 -2.49
CA LEU A 210 5.98 37.63 -3.28
C LEU A 210 6.88 37.43 -4.50
N TYR A 211 7.57 36.29 -4.60
CA TYR A 211 8.50 35.98 -5.69
C TYR A 211 7.94 34.95 -6.68
N GLY A 212 6.85 34.26 -6.34
CA GLY A 212 6.23 33.28 -7.23
C GLY A 212 5.16 32.42 -6.55
N SER A 213 4.72 31.41 -7.29
CA SER A 213 3.77 30.40 -6.81
C SER A 213 4.10 29.04 -7.39
N ASP A 214 3.79 28.01 -6.63
CA ASP A 214 3.88 26.60 -7.05
C ASP A 214 2.65 25.84 -6.51
N SER A 215 2.34 24.69 -7.11
CA SER A 215 1.17 23.90 -6.73
C SER A 215 1.37 22.40 -6.87
N VAL A 216 0.63 21.64 -6.06
CA VAL A 216 0.55 20.18 -6.16
C VAL A 216 -0.91 19.76 -6.34
N GLU A 217 -1.12 18.69 -7.10
CA GLU A 217 -2.44 18.12 -7.37
C GLU A 217 -2.56 16.68 -6.85
N TYR A 218 -3.69 16.38 -6.24
CA TYR A 218 -4.10 15.07 -5.74
C TYR A 218 -5.39 14.62 -6.44
N THR A 219 -5.39 13.42 -6.99
CA THR A 219 -6.58 12.79 -7.58
C THR A 219 -7.19 11.86 -6.55
N VAL A 220 -8.27 12.29 -5.89
CA VAL A 220 -8.92 11.49 -4.83
C VAL A 220 -10.04 10.63 -5.42
N VAL A 221 -9.95 9.33 -5.20
CA VAL A 221 -10.95 8.32 -5.59
C VAL A 221 -11.58 7.73 -4.35
N VAL A 222 -12.87 8.00 -4.12
CA VAL A 222 -13.60 7.42 -2.99
C VAL A 222 -14.17 6.06 -3.41
N LEU A 223 -13.82 5.03 -2.65
CA LEU A 223 -14.22 3.65 -2.87
C LEU A 223 -15.54 3.38 -2.13
N PRO A 224 -16.58 2.89 -2.83
CA PRO A 224 -17.86 2.57 -2.21
C PRO A 224 -17.73 1.39 -1.25
N LEU A 225 -18.75 1.20 -0.41
CA LEU A 225 -18.91 -0.03 0.36
C LEU A 225 -19.23 -1.20 -0.59
N PRO A 226 -18.72 -2.42 -0.32
CA PRO A 226 -19.07 -3.59 -1.10
C PRO A 226 -20.57 -3.91 -0.96
N GLU A 227 -21.17 -4.42 -2.03
CA GLU A 227 -22.55 -4.90 -2.01
C GLU A 227 -22.69 -6.16 -1.14
N ALA A 228 -23.90 -6.45 -0.66
CA ALA A 228 -24.15 -7.64 0.12
C ALA A 228 -23.94 -8.91 -0.74
N PRO A 229 -23.17 -9.91 -0.26
CA PRO A 229 -23.00 -11.16 -0.98
C PRO A 229 -24.30 -11.98 -0.98
N THR A 230 -24.56 -12.69 -2.07
CA THR A 230 -25.70 -13.63 -2.14
C THR A 230 -25.32 -14.92 -1.42
N LEU A 231 -25.92 -15.18 -0.27
CA LEU A 231 -25.65 -16.36 0.57
C LEU A 231 -26.60 -17.52 0.22
N ARG A 232 -26.04 -18.72 0.03
CA ARG A 232 -26.77 -19.99 -0.09
C ARG A 232 -26.33 -20.92 1.03
N ALA A 233 -27.29 -21.52 1.71
CA ALA A 233 -27.05 -22.48 2.78
C ALA A 233 -27.81 -23.77 2.48
N THR A 234 -27.09 -24.90 2.45
CA THR A 234 -27.63 -26.22 2.17
C THR A 234 -27.36 -27.14 3.36
N PRO A 235 -28.39 -27.72 4.01
CA PRO A 235 -28.18 -28.64 5.11
C PRO A 235 -27.56 -29.96 4.60
N TYR A 236 -26.56 -30.48 5.32
CA TYR A 236 -25.89 -31.74 5.03
C TYR A 236 -25.59 -32.51 6.31
N LYS A 237 -26.49 -33.44 6.67
CA LYS A 237 -26.42 -34.26 7.90
C LYS A 237 -26.29 -33.39 9.16
N ASP A 238 -25.12 -33.40 9.77
CA ASP A 238 -24.70 -32.67 10.98
C ASP A 238 -23.99 -31.34 10.67
N SER A 239 -24.01 -30.91 9.41
CA SER A 239 -23.35 -29.69 8.94
C SER A 239 -24.27 -28.86 8.04
N ILE A 240 -23.94 -27.58 7.84
CA ILE A 240 -24.58 -26.71 6.85
C ILE A 240 -23.48 -26.25 5.89
N LEU A 241 -23.63 -26.57 4.61
CA LEU A 241 -22.76 -26.06 3.55
C LEU A 241 -23.21 -24.65 3.20
N VAL A 242 -22.30 -23.69 3.31
CA VAL A 242 -22.55 -22.28 3.03
C VAL A 242 -21.68 -21.85 1.84
N GLU A 243 -22.31 -21.32 0.81
CA GLU A 243 -21.67 -20.80 -0.40
C GLU A 243 -22.17 -19.37 -0.64
N TRP A 244 -21.30 -18.47 -1.08
CA TRP A 244 -21.71 -17.11 -1.43
C TRP A 244 -21.04 -16.63 -2.70
N GLU A 245 -21.77 -15.81 -3.46
CA GLU A 245 -21.23 -15.11 -4.62
C GLU A 245 -20.54 -13.82 -4.18
N GLN A 246 -19.35 -13.57 -4.71
CA GLN A 246 -18.64 -12.30 -4.50
C GLN A 246 -19.47 -11.16 -5.10
N PRO A 247 -19.72 -10.06 -4.36
CA PRO A 247 -20.47 -8.93 -4.88
C PRO A 247 -19.75 -8.32 -6.09
N TYR A 248 -20.53 -7.98 -7.12
CA TYR A 248 -20.02 -7.33 -8.31
C TYR A 248 -19.56 -5.91 -7.98
N TYR A 249 -18.32 -5.55 -8.33
CA TYR A 249 -17.83 -4.18 -8.24
C TYR A 249 -17.72 -3.59 -9.64
N SER A 250 -18.43 -2.49 -9.93
CA SER A 250 -18.17 -1.69 -11.13
C SER A 250 -17.07 -0.68 -10.81
N ILE A 251 -15.82 -1.12 -10.81
CA ILE A 251 -14.71 -0.17 -10.71
C ILE A 251 -14.43 0.38 -12.11
N SER A 252 -14.86 1.62 -12.35
CA SER A 252 -14.59 2.35 -13.58
C SER A 252 -13.14 2.86 -13.68
N ASN A 253 -12.18 2.30 -12.93
CA ASN A 253 -10.77 2.58 -13.15
C ASN A 253 -9.86 1.48 -12.58
N ARG A 254 -9.14 0.78 -13.47
CA ARG A 254 -8.40 -0.48 -13.26
C ARG A 254 -7.21 -0.42 -12.26
N SER A 255 -7.40 -0.03 -11.00
CA SER A 255 -6.26 0.01 -10.07
C SER A 255 -6.55 -0.12 -8.56
N SER A 256 -7.67 -0.70 -8.14
CA SER A 256 -7.84 -1.02 -6.71
C SER A 256 -7.86 -2.52 -6.48
N ASN A 257 -6.72 -3.04 -6.01
CA ASN A 257 -6.55 -4.32 -5.34
C ASN A 257 -7.28 -4.31 -3.98
N GLN A 258 -8.59 -4.01 -3.97
CA GLN A 258 -9.36 -3.93 -2.75
C GLN A 258 -9.62 -5.37 -2.26
N LYS A 259 -8.84 -5.81 -1.28
CA LYS A 259 -8.96 -7.15 -0.69
C LYS A 259 -10.26 -7.24 0.12
N ILE A 260 -11.28 -7.88 -0.46
CA ILE A 260 -12.55 -8.14 0.23
C ILE A 260 -12.33 -9.24 1.26
N THR A 261 -12.72 -8.98 2.50
CA THR A 261 -12.70 -9.97 3.59
C THR A 261 -14.13 -10.28 3.99
N TYR A 262 -14.44 -11.56 4.22
CA TYR A 262 -15.78 -12.01 4.62
C TYR A 262 -15.75 -12.46 6.08
N SER A 263 -16.77 -12.08 6.84
CA SER A 263 -17.03 -12.57 8.20
C SER A 263 -18.34 -13.35 8.20
N LEU A 264 -18.27 -14.66 8.43
CA LEU A 264 -19.47 -15.50 8.57
C LEU A 264 -19.87 -15.57 10.04
N THR A 265 -21.11 -15.20 10.34
CA THR A 265 -21.71 -15.31 11.67
C THR A 265 -22.93 -16.23 11.61
N TRP A 266 -23.10 -17.08 12.61
CA TRP A 266 -24.27 -17.96 12.71
C TRP A 266 -24.74 -18.07 14.15
N LYS A 267 -25.98 -18.55 14.29
CA LYS A 267 -26.57 -18.89 15.57
C LYS A 267 -27.58 -20.01 15.41
N GLU A 268 -27.81 -20.73 16.49
CA GLU A 268 -29.04 -21.52 16.62
C GLU A 268 -30.23 -20.55 16.66
N ALA A 269 -31.37 -20.91 16.07
CA ALA A 269 -32.54 -20.02 16.00
C ALA A 269 -32.92 -19.43 17.37
N SER A 270 -32.78 -20.25 18.42
CA SER A 270 -33.01 -19.93 19.84
C SER A 270 -31.77 -19.56 20.65
N GLY A 271 -30.57 -19.60 20.09
CA GLY A 271 -29.31 -19.37 20.79
C GLY A 271 -28.71 -17.97 20.60
N PRO A 272 -27.69 -17.59 21.39
CA PRO A 272 -26.92 -16.36 21.18
C PRO A 272 -26.04 -16.47 19.92
N TRP A 273 -25.70 -15.31 19.32
CA TRP A 273 -24.81 -15.24 18.17
C TRP A 273 -23.40 -15.75 18.51
N GLN A 274 -22.80 -16.54 17.61
CA GLN A 274 -21.40 -16.95 17.70
C GLN A 274 -20.63 -16.44 16.47
N GLU A 275 -19.52 -15.73 16.69
CA GLU A 275 -18.56 -15.32 15.65
C GLU A 275 -17.37 -16.28 15.67
N VAL A 276 -16.84 -16.67 14.50
CA VAL A 276 -15.79 -17.71 14.46
C VAL A 276 -14.46 -17.29 13.82
N TRP A 277 -14.31 -16.12 13.21
CA TRP A 277 -13.11 -15.86 12.40
C TRP A 277 -12.20 -14.72 12.87
N SER A 278 -10.90 -15.03 12.86
CA SER A 278 -9.79 -14.07 12.77
C SER A 278 -9.30 -14.02 11.30
N PRO A 279 -8.77 -12.89 10.80
CA PRO A 279 -8.62 -12.58 9.36
C PRO A 279 -7.73 -13.51 8.50
N ASN A 280 -7.08 -14.53 9.08
CA ASN A 280 -5.96 -15.25 8.46
C ASN A 280 -6.21 -16.73 8.14
N LYS A 281 -7.46 -17.23 8.16
CA LYS A 281 -7.75 -18.62 7.74
C LYS A 281 -9.05 -18.70 6.96
N VAL A 282 -8.96 -19.04 5.68
CA VAL A 282 -10.08 -19.55 4.88
C VAL A 282 -10.00 -21.09 4.95
N PRO A 283 -10.89 -21.79 5.66
CA PRO A 283 -10.92 -23.24 5.62
C PRO A 283 -11.95 -23.69 4.59
N ASN A 284 -11.46 -24.23 3.48
CA ASN A 284 -12.24 -25.21 2.73
C ASN A 284 -12.48 -26.39 3.68
N LYS A 285 -13.75 -26.64 4.01
CA LYS A 285 -14.28 -27.78 4.77
C LYS A 285 -14.40 -27.56 6.29
N LEU A 286 -15.64 -27.37 6.75
CA LEU A 286 -16.06 -27.60 8.13
C LEU A 286 -16.09 -29.11 8.39
N SER A 287 -15.01 -29.66 8.92
CA SER A 287 -15.00 -31.01 9.49
C SER A 287 -14.39 -30.94 10.89
N ASN A 288 -15.15 -31.46 11.86
CA ASN A 288 -14.92 -31.53 13.31
C ASN A 288 -15.35 -30.32 14.14
N LEU A 289 -16.60 -30.37 14.59
CA LEU A 289 -16.98 -29.88 15.91
C LEU A 289 -16.89 -31.04 16.91
N SER A 290 -15.70 -31.26 17.47
CA SER A 290 -15.55 -31.99 18.73
C SER A 290 -15.57 -30.97 19.86
N GLY A 291 -16.71 -30.83 20.51
CA GLY A 291 -16.93 -29.81 21.53
C GLY A 291 -18.16 -30.07 22.40
N VAL A 292 -18.41 -31.33 22.78
CA VAL A 292 -19.27 -31.64 23.93
C VAL A 292 -18.36 -32.12 25.04
N GLN A 293 -17.91 -31.21 25.90
CA GLN A 293 -17.45 -31.58 27.23
C GLN A 293 -18.66 -31.63 28.17
N ASN A 294 -18.80 -32.79 28.80
CA ASN A 294 -19.76 -33.24 29.81
C ASN A 294 -20.31 -32.18 30.78
N MET A 295 -21.59 -32.32 31.12
CA MET A 295 -22.05 -32.15 32.50
C MET A 295 -22.93 -33.34 32.91
N ARG A 296 -22.80 -33.67 34.19
CA ARG A 296 -23.15 -34.90 34.92
C ARG A 296 -24.58 -35.39 34.79
#